data_AF-A0A5J5ST26-F1
#
_entry.id   AF-A0A5J5ST26-F1
#
_cell.length_a   1.000
_cell.length_b   1.000
_cell.length_c   1.000
_cell.angle_alpha   90.00
_cell.angle_beta   90.00
_cell.angle_gamma   90.00
#
_symmetry.space_group_name_H-M   'P 1'
#
loop_
_entity.id
_entity.type
_entity.pdbx_description
1 polymer ?
#
loop_
_entity_poly.entity_id
_entity_poly.type
_entity_poly.pdbx_seq_one_letter_code
_entity_poly.pdbx_strand_id
1 'polypeptide(L)'
;MRIKSKIRLLFALKVWNVRQADASAVLVADDIEEALITMDNPEEDSSSAKYIENITFPSALIEKTFGDPDDRDKYELWTNSNDECGVKCDMLMAFVKDFKGAAQILEKAGYTQFTPHYITWYCPQAFTLSRQCKSQCINRGRYCAPDPEQGFSSGYEGKDVVIETLRQLCVFKVANETNRPWVWWDYVADFQIRRPMKEKKYNKECADGLDAKKIEKCIGDPDADTENPVLKEEQDAQAGKGSRGDVTILPTLVVNNRQYRGKLTKGAVLKAICNGFKETTEPAVCLSGDVETNECLENNGGCWQDKAANLTACRDTFRGRVCECLLVDGVQFKGDGYSHYEGENQDFICTD
;
A
#
# COMPACT_ATOMS: atom_id res chain seq x y z
N MET A 1 -5.42 -24.32 32.16
CA MET A 1 -3.94 -24.37 32.08
C MET A 1 -3.51 -23.31 31.07
N ARG A 2 -2.72 -22.31 31.48
CA ARG A 2 -2.45 -21.08 30.69
C ARG A 2 -1.62 -21.39 29.44
N ILE A 3 -2.24 -21.31 28.25
CA ILE A 3 -1.58 -21.45 26.93
C ILE A 3 -0.96 -20.11 26.45
N LYS A 4 -1.35 -18.98 27.06
CA LYS A 4 -0.94 -17.62 26.62
C LYS A 4 0.56 -17.29 26.73
N SER A 5 1.36 -17.95 27.55
CA SER A 5 2.79 -17.59 27.71
C SER A 5 3.76 -18.39 26.83
N LYS A 6 3.38 -19.58 26.32
CA LYS A 6 4.29 -20.42 25.51
C LYS A 6 4.23 -20.15 24.00
N ILE A 7 3.17 -19.51 23.51
CA ILE A 7 3.05 -19.17 22.07
C ILE A 7 3.77 -17.85 21.74
N ARG A 8 3.73 -16.86 22.65
CA ARG A 8 4.38 -15.55 22.44
C ARG A 8 5.91 -15.64 22.29
N LEU A 9 6.58 -16.50 23.05
CA LEU A 9 8.05 -16.52 23.13
C LEU A 9 8.79 -17.21 21.95
N LEU A 10 8.08 -17.82 20.98
CA LEU A 10 8.72 -18.63 19.93
C LEU A 10 8.04 -18.52 18.57
N PHE A 11 7.22 -17.49 18.32
CA PHE A 11 6.49 -17.41 17.06
C PHE A 11 7.44 -17.26 15.86
N ALA A 12 8.34 -16.27 15.89
CA ALA A 12 9.37 -16.09 14.87
C ALA A 12 10.22 -17.37 14.64
N LEU A 13 10.59 -18.09 15.70
CA LEU A 13 11.34 -19.36 15.57
C LEU A 13 10.53 -20.45 14.87
N LYS A 14 9.23 -20.56 15.17
CA LYS A 14 8.35 -21.55 14.52
C LYS A 14 8.19 -21.25 13.04
N VAL A 15 7.93 -19.98 12.69
CA VAL A 15 7.82 -19.56 11.29
C VAL A 15 9.14 -19.77 10.54
N TRP A 16 10.27 -19.50 11.19
CA TRP A 16 11.59 -19.81 10.64
C TRP A 16 11.79 -21.30 10.33
N ASN A 17 11.44 -22.18 11.26
CA ASN A 17 11.56 -23.63 11.04
C ASN A 17 10.63 -24.13 9.93
N VAL A 18 9.43 -23.56 9.82
CA VAL A 18 8.49 -23.87 8.73
C VAL A 18 9.05 -23.43 7.38
N ARG A 19 9.75 -22.28 7.32
CA ARG A 19 10.50 -21.87 6.13
C ARG A 19 11.60 -22.87 5.75
N GLN A 20 12.38 -23.34 6.73
CA GLN A 20 13.45 -24.31 6.50
C GLN A 20 12.90 -25.67 6.03
N ALA A 21 11.64 -25.96 6.32
CA ALA A 21 10.91 -27.13 5.84
C ALA A 21 10.24 -26.93 4.46
N ASP A 22 10.57 -25.83 3.76
CA ASP A 22 10.10 -25.51 2.40
C ASP A 22 8.57 -25.37 2.26
N ALA A 23 7.89 -25.00 3.34
CA ALA A 23 6.47 -24.68 3.28
C ALA A 23 6.24 -23.32 2.60
N SER A 24 5.18 -23.20 1.80
CA SER A 24 4.88 -21.95 1.08
C SER A 24 4.18 -20.88 1.94
N ALA A 25 3.54 -21.27 3.05
CA ALA A 25 2.81 -20.35 3.93
C ALA A 25 2.65 -20.93 5.36
N VAL A 26 2.36 -20.04 6.32
CA VAL A 26 1.97 -20.39 7.70
C VAL A 26 0.61 -19.75 7.99
N LEU A 27 -0.38 -20.57 8.36
CA LEU A 27 -1.69 -20.08 8.81
C LEU A 27 -1.76 -20.16 10.35
N VAL A 28 -2.08 -19.03 10.98
CA VAL A 28 -2.36 -18.95 12.41
C VAL A 28 -3.83 -18.62 12.56
N ALA A 29 -4.58 -19.52 13.19
CA ALA A 29 -5.98 -19.31 13.52
C ALA A 29 -6.13 -19.26 15.04
N ASP A 30 -6.87 -18.27 15.53
CA ASP A 30 -7.32 -18.18 16.91
C ASP A 30 -8.85 -18.40 16.91
N ASP A 31 -9.34 -19.22 17.84
CA ASP A 31 -10.76 -19.50 18.01
C ASP A 31 -11.43 -18.52 18.98
N ILE A 32 -10.67 -17.56 19.53
CA ILE A 32 -11.15 -16.53 20.44
C ILE A 32 -11.13 -15.16 19.74
N GLU A 33 -12.27 -14.47 19.76
CA GLU A 33 -12.40 -13.10 19.27
C GLU A 33 -11.74 -12.13 20.27
N GLU A 34 -10.42 -11.92 20.14
CA GLU A 34 -9.65 -11.00 20.97
C GLU A 34 -8.72 -10.08 20.14
N ALA A 35 -8.39 -8.90 20.70
CA ALA A 35 -7.49 -7.96 20.05
C ALA A 35 -6.10 -8.58 19.85
N LEU A 36 -5.63 -8.62 18.60
CA LEU A 36 -4.33 -9.17 18.25
C LEU A 36 -3.21 -8.27 18.78
N ILE A 37 -2.61 -8.72 19.87
CA ILE A 37 -1.29 -8.25 20.31
C ILE A 37 -0.21 -8.67 19.31
N THR A 38 0.75 -7.79 19.03
CA THR A 38 1.95 -8.14 18.27
C THR A 38 2.62 -9.35 18.94
N MET A 39 2.75 -10.46 18.21
CA MET A 39 3.26 -11.71 18.77
C MET A 39 4.74 -11.65 19.14
N ASP A 40 5.49 -10.69 18.60
CA ASP A 40 6.89 -10.40 18.93
C ASP A 40 7.08 -8.87 18.97
N ASN A 41 7.45 -8.31 20.12
CA ASN A 41 7.97 -6.93 20.21
C ASN A 41 9.51 -7.03 20.09
N PRO A 42 10.15 -6.52 19.03
CA PRO A 42 11.61 -6.61 18.86
C PRO A 42 12.40 -5.92 19.98
N GLU A 43 11.78 -5.02 20.74
CA GLU A 43 12.41 -4.37 21.91
C GLU A 43 12.45 -5.28 23.16
N GLU A 44 11.60 -6.31 23.26
CA GLU A 44 11.54 -7.18 24.45
C GLU A 44 12.39 -8.46 24.31
N ASP A 45 12.70 -8.93 23.10
CA ASP A 45 13.40 -10.21 22.93
C ASP A 45 14.41 -10.19 21.76
N SER A 46 15.68 -9.88 22.10
CA SER A 46 16.80 -9.81 21.15
C SER A 46 17.10 -11.16 20.45
N SER A 47 16.56 -12.26 20.96
CA SER A 47 16.76 -13.60 20.40
C SER A 47 15.91 -13.89 19.16
N SER A 48 14.77 -13.19 19.02
CA SER A 48 13.82 -13.36 17.90
C SER A 48 14.14 -12.49 16.70
N ALA A 49 14.82 -11.35 16.90
CA ALA A 49 15.20 -10.40 15.84
C ALA A 49 15.93 -11.06 14.66
N LYS A 50 16.84 -12.01 14.96
CA LYS A 50 17.63 -12.75 13.94
C LYS A 50 16.78 -13.61 12.99
N TYR A 51 15.59 -14.02 13.42
CA TYR A 51 14.66 -14.78 12.59
C TYR A 51 13.75 -13.84 11.80
N ILE A 52 13.28 -12.75 12.42
CA ILE A 52 12.37 -11.77 11.80
C ILE A 52 12.99 -11.14 10.55
N GLU A 53 14.27 -10.75 10.60
CA GLU A 53 14.99 -10.20 9.44
C GLU A 53 15.03 -11.15 8.24
N ASN A 54 14.98 -12.47 8.51
CA ASN A 54 15.10 -13.47 7.47
C ASN A 54 13.74 -14.08 7.05
N ILE A 55 12.65 -13.89 7.79
CA ILE A 55 11.34 -14.42 7.40
C ILE A 55 10.79 -13.58 6.23
N THR A 56 10.69 -14.19 5.05
CA THR A 56 10.15 -13.55 3.84
C THR A 56 8.66 -13.83 3.60
N PHE A 57 8.00 -14.62 4.45
CA PHE A 57 6.57 -14.86 4.29
C PHE A 57 5.80 -13.55 4.49
N PRO A 58 5.01 -13.10 3.51
CA PRO A 58 4.07 -12.01 3.75
C PRO A 58 3.05 -12.50 4.78
N SER A 59 2.85 -11.73 5.85
CA SER A 59 1.79 -12.01 6.82
C SER A 59 0.59 -11.13 6.52
N ALA A 60 -0.60 -11.70 6.59
CA ALA A 60 -1.85 -10.97 6.44
C ALA A 60 -2.85 -11.54 7.45
N LEU A 61 -3.69 -10.66 8.00
CA LEU A 61 -4.80 -11.08 8.84
C LEU A 61 -5.99 -11.42 7.93
N ILE A 62 -6.32 -12.71 7.86
CA ILE A 62 -7.47 -13.21 7.11
C ILE A 62 -8.67 -13.26 8.06
N GLU A 63 -9.59 -12.31 7.89
CA GLU A 63 -10.94 -12.39 8.48
C GLU A 63 -11.96 -12.54 7.35
N LYS A 64 -13.21 -12.88 7.67
CA LYS A 64 -14.27 -13.08 6.66
C LYS A 64 -14.39 -11.91 5.67
N THR A 65 -14.23 -10.69 6.14
CA THR A 65 -14.27 -9.45 5.36
C THR A 65 -13.00 -9.18 4.54
N PHE A 66 -11.88 -9.85 4.79
CA PHE A 66 -10.67 -9.76 3.95
C PHE A 66 -10.90 -10.33 2.54
N GLY A 67 -11.87 -11.23 2.39
CA GLY A 67 -12.30 -11.78 1.11
C GLY A 67 -13.59 -11.19 0.56
N ASP A 68 -14.11 -10.11 1.14
CA ASP A 68 -15.36 -9.49 0.69
C ASP A 68 -15.07 -8.46 -0.42
N PRO A 69 -15.53 -8.68 -1.67
CA PRO A 69 -15.17 -7.84 -2.80
C PRO A 69 -15.95 -6.51 -2.91
N ASP A 70 -16.90 -6.23 -2.01
CA ASP A 70 -17.86 -5.13 -2.16
C ASP A 70 -17.37 -3.76 -1.65
N ASP A 71 -16.20 -3.70 -1.02
CA ASP A 71 -15.58 -2.45 -0.60
C ASP A 71 -14.51 -2.05 -1.62
N ARG A 72 -14.83 -1.08 -2.50
CA ARG A 72 -13.90 -0.45 -3.43
C ARG A 72 -12.48 -0.36 -2.85
N ASP A 73 -11.47 -0.80 -3.61
CA ASP A 73 -10.10 -0.98 -3.14
C ASP A 73 -9.42 0.33 -2.73
N LYS A 74 -9.65 0.70 -1.47
CA LYS A 74 -9.00 1.82 -0.80
C LYS A 74 -7.70 1.29 -0.25
N TYR A 75 -6.61 1.94 -0.61
CA TYR A 75 -5.34 1.65 0.02
C TYR A 75 -4.63 2.93 0.41
N GLU A 76 -3.87 2.84 1.49
CA GLU A 76 -3.12 3.94 2.06
C GLU A 76 -1.66 3.54 2.17
N LEU A 77 -0.77 4.50 1.95
CA LEU A 77 0.66 4.34 2.23
C LEU A 77 1.05 5.31 3.34
N TRP A 78 1.34 4.77 4.51
CA TRP A 78 1.97 5.49 5.61
C TRP A 78 3.47 5.51 5.38
N THR A 79 4.01 6.71 5.17
CA THR A 79 5.39 6.96 4.76
C THR A 79 6.03 8.10 5.58
N ASN A 80 7.33 8.35 5.37
CA ASN A 80 8.01 9.55 5.84
C ASN A 80 8.58 10.34 4.65
N SER A 81 8.82 11.63 4.87
CA SER A 81 9.54 12.51 3.95
C SER A 81 11.04 12.61 4.27
N ASN A 82 11.47 12.02 5.40
CA ASN A 82 12.87 11.86 5.78
C ASN A 82 13.51 10.79 4.89
N ASP A 83 14.65 11.08 4.28
CA ASP A 83 15.43 10.18 3.42
C ASP A 83 16.73 9.68 4.08
N GLU A 84 17.03 10.13 5.31
CA GLU A 84 18.22 9.74 6.09
C GLU A 84 17.89 8.83 7.30
N CYS A 85 17.03 7.82 7.09
CA CYS A 85 16.72 6.81 8.12
C CYS A 85 17.33 5.43 7.85
N GLY A 86 18.39 5.37 7.04
CA GLY A 86 19.09 4.15 6.67
C GLY A 86 18.24 3.20 5.83
N VAL A 87 18.40 1.89 6.06
CA VAL A 87 17.76 0.82 5.26
C VAL A 87 16.24 0.98 5.13
N LYS A 88 15.57 1.52 6.16
CA LYS A 88 14.11 1.74 6.11
C LYS A 88 13.71 2.76 5.04
N CYS A 89 14.47 3.84 4.91
CA CYS A 89 14.26 4.87 3.90
C CYS A 89 14.60 4.34 2.51
N ASP A 90 15.71 3.59 2.39
CA ASP A 90 16.10 2.97 1.12
C ASP A 90 15.03 2.00 0.59
N MET A 91 14.47 1.17 1.47
CA MET A 91 13.37 0.25 1.14
C MET A 91 12.12 1.00 0.68
N LEU A 92 11.74 2.06 1.38
CA LEU A 92 10.59 2.88 1.04
C LEU A 92 10.78 3.60 -0.30
N MET A 93 11.95 4.20 -0.53
CA MET A 93 12.29 4.87 -1.79
C MET A 93 12.23 3.90 -2.97
N ALA A 94 12.80 2.70 -2.81
CA ALA A 94 12.73 1.65 -3.82
C ALA A 94 11.28 1.24 -4.09
N PHE A 95 10.48 1.04 -3.05
CA PHE A 95 9.06 0.69 -3.20
C PHE A 95 8.27 1.76 -3.95
N VAL A 96 8.39 3.04 -3.56
CA VAL A 96 7.68 4.15 -4.21
C VAL A 96 8.05 4.22 -5.70
N LYS A 97 9.35 4.08 -6.02
CA LYS A 97 9.84 4.07 -7.39
C LYS A 97 9.29 2.90 -8.21
N ASP A 98 9.32 1.70 -7.66
CA ASP A 98 8.92 0.48 -8.37
C ASP A 98 7.40 0.34 -8.49
N PHE A 99 6.65 0.82 -7.50
CA PHE A 99 5.19 0.70 -7.43
C PHE A 99 4.45 1.84 -8.15
N LYS A 100 5.07 3.02 -8.31
CA LYS A 100 4.51 4.21 -8.97
C LYS A 100 3.74 3.89 -10.25
N GLY A 101 4.33 3.12 -11.17
CA GLY A 101 3.67 2.81 -12.45
C GLY A 101 2.37 2.01 -12.29
N ALA A 102 2.36 1.04 -11.38
CA ALA A 102 1.18 0.24 -11.08
C ALA A 102 0.08 1.08 -10.40
N ALA A 103 0.47 1.91 -9.42
CA ALA A 103 -0.45 2.85 -8.75
C ALA A 103 -1.10 3.81 -9.76
N GLN A 104 -0.31 4.42 -10.64
CA GLN A 104 -0.81 5.33 -11.67
C GLN A 104 -1.81 4.65 -12.63
N ILE A 105 -1.58 3.39 -13.02
CA ILE A 105 -2.52 2.63 -13.87
C ILE A 105 -3.85 2.43 -13.16
N LEU A 106 -3.80 1.95 -11.90
CA LEU A 106 -4.98 1.68 -11.09
C LEU A 106 -5.80 2.94 -10.82
N GLU A 107 -5.14 4.03 -10.42
CA GLU A 107 -5.80 5.30 -10.10
C GLU A 107 -6.38 6.00 -11.33
N LYS A 108 -5.64 6.04 -12.45
CA LYS A 108 -6.11 6.69 -13.70
C LYS A 108 -7.33 5.99 -14.30
N ALA A 109 -7.41 4.67 -14.16
CA ALA A 109 -8.54 3.89 -14.63
C ALA A 109 -9.68 3.82 -13.59
N GLY A 110 -9.51 4.40 -12.40
CA GLY A 110 -10.54 4.47 -11.36
C GLY A 110 -10.80 3.14 -10.64
N TYR A 111 -9.85 2.20 -10.70
CA TYR A 111 -9.96 0.91 -10.02
C TYR A 111 -9.75 1.02 -8.50
N THR A 112 -8.90 1.95 -8.06
CA THR A 112 -8.52 2.12 -6.66
C THR A 112 -8.68 3.57 -6.20
N GLN A 113 -8.77 3.74 -4.88
CA GLN A 113 -8.70 5.06 -4.23
C GLN A 113 -7.51 5.09 -3.27
N PHE A 114 -6.45 5.76 -3.70
CA PHE A 114 -5.21 5.90 -2.93
C PHE A 114 -5.23 7.15 -2.05
N THR A 115 -4.67 7.06 -0.83
CA THR A 115 -4.35 8.20 0.03
C THR A 115 -2.96 8.03 0.68
N PRO A 116 -2.02 8.98 0.50
CA PRO A 116 -0.77 8.97 1.24
C PRO A 116 -0.95 9.54 2.64
N HIS A 117 -0.27 8.95 3.62
CA HIS A 117 -0.26 9.40 5.01
C HIS A 117 1.15 9.49 5.58
N TYR A 118 1.32 10.34 6.59
CA TYR A 118 2.60 10.61 7.23
C TYR A 118 2.43 10.65 8.74
N ILE A 119 3.29 9.94 9.46
CA ILE A 119 3.32 10.04 10.92
C ILE A 119 3.88 11.40 11.33
N THR A 120 3.16 12.07 12.23
CA THR A 120 3.65 13.26 12.90
C THR A 120 3.63 13.03 14.41
N TRP A 121 4.70 13.45 15.07
CA TRP A 121 4.80 13.41 16.52
C TRP A 121 4.38 14.74 17.11
N TYR A 122 4.31 14.80 18.43
CA TYR A 122 4.11 16.06 19.15
C TYR A 122 5.14 16.18 20.27
N CYS A 123 5.39 17.43 20.65
CA CYS A 123 6.23 17.79 21.76
C CYS A 123 5.33 18.12 22.96
N PRO A 124 5.49 17.45 24.12
CA PRO A 124 4.67 17.72 25.29
C PRO A 124 4.79 19.17 25.74
N GLN A 125 3.69 19.73 26.24
CA GLN A 125 3.59 21.18 26.48
C GLN A 125 4.66 21.74 27.43
N ALA A 126 5.09 20.92 28.40
CA ALA A 126 6.18 21.25 29.33
C ALA A 126 7.54 21.49 28.65
N PHE A 127 7.76 20.95 27.45
CA PHE A 127 9.03 21.03 26.73
C PHE A 127 9.00 21.96 25.51
N THR A 128 7.90 22.67 25.27
CA THR A 128 7.72 23.57 24.11
C THR A 128 8.79 24.65 23.98
N LEU A 129 9.38 25.08 25.10
CA LEU A 129 10.44 26.09 25.11
C LEU A 129 11.85 25.52 24.95
N SER A 130 12.01 24.19 25.05
CA SER A 130 13.30 23.51 24.91
C SER A 130 13.88 23.69 23.50
N ARG A 131 15.21 23.60 23.40
CA ARG A 131 15.90 23.68 22.10
C ARG A 131 15.47 22.54 21.18
N GLN A 132 15.33 21.33 21.73
CA GLN A 132 14.93 20.13 21.00
C GLN A 132 13.54 20.29 20.39
N CYS A 133 12.56 20.76 21.17
CA CYS A 133 11.22 20.98 20.64
C CYS A 133 11.20 22.03 19.52
N LYS A 134 11.94 23.13 19.70
CA LYS A 134 12.03 24.21 18.70
C LYS A 134 12.73 23.79 17.40
N SER A 135 13.70 22.88 17.46
CA SER A 135 14.37 22.39 16.24
C SER A 135 13.56 21.32 15.53
N GLN A 136 12.86 20.47 16.26
CA GLN A 136 12.21 19.29 15.68
C GLN A 136 10.74 19.50 15.28
N CYS A 137 10.14 20.62 15.66
CA CYS A 137 8.70 20.84 15.52
C CYS A 137 8.32 22.17 14.88
N ILE A 138 7.16 22.18 14.25
CA ILE A 138 6.44 23.38 13.81
C ILE A 138 5.18 23.59 14.65
N ASN A 139 4.48 24.70 14.44
CA ASN A 139 3.25 25.09 15.13
C ASN A 139 3.35 24.91 16.66
N ARG A 140 4.43 25.45 17.26
CA ARG A 140 4.74 25.40 18.71
C ARG A 140 4.74 24.00 19.33
N GLY A 141 5.25 23.00 18.60
CA GLY A 141 5.40 21.65 19.13
C GLY A 141 4.22 20.73 18.83
N ARG A 142 3.21 21.19 18.09
CA ARG A 142 2.04 20.37 17.74
C ARG A 142 2.39 19.27 16.74
N TYR A 143 3.33 19.55 15.82
CA TYR A 143 3.74 18.62 14.78
C TYR A 143 5.25 18.57 14.70
N CYS A 144 5.81 17.38 14.88
CA CYS A 144 7.23 17.13 15.00
C CYS A 144 7.64 15.91 14.16
N ALA A 145 8.91 15.86 13.79
CA ALA A 145 9.55 14.67 13.26
C ALA A 145 10.82 14.35 14.04
N PRO A 146 11.28 13.08 14.08
CA PRO A 146 12.59 12.76 14.60
C PRO A 146 13.68 13.43 13.77
N ASP A 147 14.81 13.71 14.42
CA ASP A 147 15.97 14.30 13.77
C ASP A 147 16.52 13.35 12.68
N PRO A 148 16.63 13.79 11.41
CA PRO A 148 17.08 12.94 10.31
C PRO A 148 18.44 12.30 10.54
N GLU A 149 19.41 13.07 10.98
CA GLU A 149 20.81 12.63 11.12
C GLU A 149 21.12 12.08 12.51
N GLN A 150 20.09 11.93 13.37
CA GLN A 150 20.20 11.51 14.77
C GLN A 150 21.18 12.38 15.59
N GLY A 151 21.39 13.63 15.16
CA GLY A 151 22.42 14.52 15.67
C GLY A 151 22.00 15.99 15.61
N PHE A 152 21.64 16.57 16.76
CA PHE A 152 21.16 17.96 16.87
C PHE A 152 22.19 19.06 16.59
N SER A 153 23.36 18.72 16.03
CA SER A 153 24.52 19.61 15.90
C SER A 153 24.73 20.17 14.49
N SER A 154 24.21 19.50 13.45
CA SER A 154 24.39 19.88 12.05
C SER A 154 23.35 19.19 11.18
N GLY A 155 23.13 19.69 9.96
CA GLY A 155 22.23 19.07 9.00
C GLY A 155 20.81 19.66 9.04
N TYR A 156 19.86 18.87 8.54
CA TYR A 156 18.43 19.20 8.58
C TYR A 156 17.83 18.83 9.94
N GLU A 157 16.87 19.63 10.40
CA GLU A 157 16.18 19.38 11.67
C GLU A 157 14.81 18.73 11.40
N GLY A 158 14.20 18.12 12.41
CA GLY A 158 12.87 17.52 12.29
C GLY A 158 11.81 18.49 11.77
N LYS A 159 11.90 19.80 12.05
CA LYS A 159 10.96 20.78 11.49
C LYS A 159 11.02 20.84 9.96
N ASP A 160 12.19 20.63 9.35
CA ASP A 160 12.37 20.66 7.89
C ASP A 160 11.64 19.46 7.26
N VAL A 161 11.73 18.29 7.90
CA VAL A 161 10.95 17.08 7.55
C VAL A 161 9.46 17.34 7.64
N VAL A 162 8.98 17.97 8.72
CA VAL A 162 7.54 18.25 8.88
C VAL A 162 7.05 19.24 7.82
N ILE A 163 7.84 20.25 7.48
CA ILE A 163 7.50 21.21 6.41
C ILE A 163 7.39 20.50 5.05
N GLU A 164 8.29 19.56 4.75
CA GLU A 164 8.20 18.79 3.51
C GLU A 164 7.05 17.76 3.54
N THR A 165 6.80 17.12 4.67
CA THR A 165 5.60 16.28 4.88
C THR A 165 4.33 17.05 4.56
N LEU A 166 4.19 18.26 5.13
CA LEU A 166 3.05 19.13 4.89
C LEU A 166 2.94 19.52 3.40
N ARG A 167 4.07 19.77 2.73
CA ARG A 167 4.09 20.04 1.29
C ARG A 167 3.61 18.85 0.47
N GLN A 168 4.09 17.64 0.76
CA GLN A 168 3.68 16.40 0.07
C GLN A 168 2.19 16.12 0.23
N LEU A 169 1.66 16.31 1.44
CA LEU A 169 0.22 16.22 1.72
C LEU A 169 -0.58 17.27 0.94
N CYS A 170 -0.10 18.51 0.90
CA CYS A 170 -0.74 19.58 0.15
C CYS A 170 -0.69 19.38 -1.37
N VAL A 171 0.40 18.80 -1.89
CA VAL A 171 0.50 18.37 -3.29
C VAL A 171 -0.57 17.33 -3.59
N PHE A 172 -0.71 16.31 -2.74
CA PHE A 172 -1.76 15.30 -2.91
C PHE A 172 -3.16 15.91 -2.86
N LYS A 173 -3.43 16.79 -1.88
CA LYS A 173 -4.72 17.47 -1.74
C LYS A 173 -5.09 18.28 -2.98
N VAL A 174 -4.17 19.09 -3.48
CA VAL A 174 -4.39 19.90 -4.69
C VAL A 174 -4.50 19.01 -5.94
N ALA A 175 -3.71 17.94 -6.02
CA ALA A 175 -3.81 16.95 -7.10
C ALA A 175 -5.19 16.29 -7.14
N ASN A 176 -5.70 15.89 -5.97
CA ASN A 176 -7.02 15.29 -5.79
C ASN A 176 -8.15 16.27 -6.18
N GLU A 177 -8.06 17.55 -5.79
CA GLU A 177 -8.99 18.60 -6.23
C GLU A 177 -9.03 18.78 -7.76
N THR A 178 -7.95 18.40 -8.46
CA THR A 178 -7.88 18.42 -9.93
C THR A 178 -8.17 17.08 -10.59
N ASN A 179 -8.68 16.08 -9.84
CA ASN A 179 -8.91 14.70 -10.29
C ASN A 179 -7.67 14.01 -10.86
N ARG A 180 -6.48 14.33 -10.33
CA ARG A 180 -5.21 13.72 -10.74
C ARG A 180 -4.37 13.30 -9.52
N PRO A 181 -4.94 12.54 -8.56
CA PRO A 181 -4.25 12.16 -7.31
C PRO A 181 -2.90 11.46 -7.57
N TRP A 182 -2.79 10.74 -8.68
CA TRP A 182 -1.58 10.02 -9.10
C TRP A 182 -0.35 10.89 -9.36
N VAL A 183 -0.51 12.22 -9.48
CA VAL A 183 0.61 13.19 -9.59
C VAL A 183 1.45 13.21 -8.33
N TRP A 184 0.89 12.83 -7.17
CA TRP A 184 1.66 12.70 -5.94
C TRP A 184 2.82 11.71 -6.09
N TRP A 185 2.60 10.57 -6.77
CA TRP A 185 3.66 9.59 -7.03
C TRP A 185 4.80 10.15 -7.87
N ASP A 186 4.49 11.04 -8.82
CA ASP A 186 5.52 11.76 -9.58
C ASP A 186 6.31 12.69 -8.66
N TYR A 187 5.61 13.50 -7.86
CA TYR A 187 6.24 14.44 -6.94
C TYR A 187 7.16 13.74 -5.93
N VAL A 188 6.69 12.71 -5.21
CA VAL A 188 7.50 12.09 -4.16
C VAL A 188 8.67 11.28 -4.74
N ALA A 189 8.50 10.63 -5.90
CA ALA A 189 9.60 9.92 -6.54
C ALA A 189 10.69 10.89 -7.04
N ASP A 190 10.29 12.02 -7.62
CA ASP A 190 11.22 13.01 -8.14
C ASP A 190 11.91 13.79 -7.01
N PHE A 191 11.18 14.14 -5.95
CA PHE A 191 11.73 14.83 -4.78
C PHE A 191 12.88 14.04 -4.16
N GLN A 192 12.69 12.74 -3.94
CA GLN A 192 13.72 11.85 -3.37
C GLN A 192 14.98 11.79 -4.24
N ILE A 193 14.86 11.93 -5.56
CA ILE A 193 16.00 11.90 -6.50
C ILE A 193 16.69 13.27 -6.58
N ARG A 194 15.92 14.36 -6.57
CA ARG A 194 16.41 15.71 -6.86
C ARG A 194 16.78 16.50 -5.61
N ARG A 195 16.23 16.15 -4.46
CA ARG A 195 16.35 16.86 -3.18
C ARG A 195 16.94 16.02 -2.04
N PRO A 196 17.98 15.19 -2.28
CA PRO A 196 18.50 14.34 -1.22
C PRO A 196 19.14 15.17 -0.09
N MET A 197 18.89 14.79 1.16
CA MET A 197 19.51 15.42 2.34
C MET A 197 21.02 15.25 2.34
N LYS A 198 21.54 14.08 1.94
CA LYS A 198 22.98 13.79 1.75
C LYS A 198 23.72 14.86 0.93
N GLU A 199 23.05 15.44 -0.07
CA GLU A 199 23.64 16.48 -0.93
C GLU A 199 23.30 17.90 -0.47
N LYS A 200 22.66 18.06 0.69
CA LYS A 200 22.18 19.35 1.22
C LYS A 200 21.22 20.06 0.26
N LYS A 201 20.38 19.27 -0.42
CA LYS A 201 19.37 19.75 -1.39
C LYS A 201 17.94 19.56 -0.89
N TYR A 202 17.74 19.30 0.40
CA TYR A 202 16.42 19.15 0.98
C TYR A 202 15.75 20.52 1.19
N ASN A 203 15.19 21.05 0.11
CA ASN A 203 14.50 22.33 0.07
C ASN A 203 13.32 22.27 -0.89
N LYS A 204 12.43 23.26 -0.79
CA LYS A 204 11.17 23.33 -1.54
C LYS A 204 11.33 23.00 -3.03
N GLU A 205 10.66 21.96 -3.50
CA GLU A 205 10.50 21.67 -4.93
C GLU A 205 9.09 22.05 -5.39
N CYS A 206 8.95 22.36 -6.67
CA CYS A 206 7.65 22.64 -7.27
C CYS A 206 7.04 21.35 -7.81
N ALA A 207 5.76 21.12 -7.55
CA ALA A 207 5.02 20.04 -8.20
C ALA A 207 4.62 20.45 -9.62
N ASP A 208 5.20 19.77 -10.61
CA ASP A 208 4.90 20.03 -12.02
C ASP A 208 3.42 19.79 -12.32
N GLY A 209 2.79 20.74 -13.02
CA GLY A 209 1.38 20.62 -13.43
C GLY A 209 0.33 20.90 -12.35
N LEU A 210 0.72 21.37 -11.15
CA LEU A 210 -0.17 21.84 -10.09
C LEU A 210 -0.01 23.34 -9.79
N ASP A 211 -1.05 23.95 -9.23
CA ASP A 211 -1.02 25.37 -8.85
C ASP A 211 -0.22 25.56 -7.56
N ALA A 212 0.99 26.09 -7.71
CA ALA A 212 1.87 26.41 -6.59
C ALA A 212 1.20 27.33 -5.55
N LYS A 213 0.33 28.27 -5.96
CA LYS A 213 -0.34 29.17 -5.00
C LYS A 213 -1.33 28.42 -4.12
N LYS A 214 -2.02 27.40 -4.66
CA LYS A 214 -2.92 26.55 -3.86
C LYS A 214 -2.12 25.70 -2.88
N ILE A 215 -0.97 25.18 -3.30
CA ILE A 215 -0.09 24.39 -2.42
C ILE A 215 0.43 25.27 -1.27
N GLU A 216 0.95 26.45 -1.55
CA GLU A 216 1.43 27.37 -0.50
C GLU A 216 0.31 27.80 0.45
N LYS A 217 -0.90 28.05 -0.08
CA LYS A 217 -2.08 28.36 0.74
C LYS A 217 -2.46 27.17 1.64
N CYS A 218 -2.31 25.94 1.16
CA CYS A 218 -2.57 24.74 1.93
C CYS A 218 -1.54 24.54 3.06
N ILE A 219 -0.26 24.83 2.79
CA ILE A 219 0.82 24.77 3.79
C ILE A 219 0.57 25.80 4.90
N GLY A 220 0.21 27.04 4.53
CA GLY A 220 0.00 28.11 5.50
C GLY A 220 1.29 28.58 6.16
N ASP A 221 1.19 29.07 7.39
CA ASP A 221 2.33 29.51 8.20
C ASP A 221 2.76 28.38 9.18
N PRO A 222 3.93 27.73 8.97
CA PRO A 222 4.44 26.70 9.86
C PRO A 222 4.80 27.23 11.26
N ASP A 223 5.11 28.51 11.41
CA ASP A 223 5.53 29.11 12.68
C ASP A 223 4.35 29.60 13.52
N ALA A 224 3.15 29.61 12.95
CA ALA A 224 1.93 30.03 13.63
C ALA A 224 1.59 29.14 14.82
N ASP A 225 1.21 29.74 15.94
CA ASP A 225 0.74 29.03 17.14
C ASP A 225 -0.74 28.59 17.01
N THR A 226 -1.04 27.88 15.92
CA THR A 226 -2.38 27.40 15.58
C THR A 226 -2.31 25.97 15.08
N GLU A 227 -3.43 25.26 15.12
CA GLU A 227 -3.53 23.94 14.48
C GLU A 227 -3.42 24.08 12.96
N ASN A 228 -2.69 23.16 12.34
CA ASN A 228 -2.68 23.02 10.89
C ASN A 228 -3.69 21.93 10.52
N PRO A 229 -4.75 22.23 9.74
CA PRO A 229 -5.82 21.26 9.48
C PRO A 229 -5.34 20.00 8.76
N VAL A 230 -4.31 20.11 7.91
CA VAL A 230 -3.75 18.96 7.17
C VAL A 230 -3.02 18.02 8.11
N LEU A 231 -2.12 18.56 8.96
CA LEU A 231 -1.37 17.72 9.91
C LEU A 231 -2.24 17.22 11.07
N LYS A 232 -3.30 17.96 11.41
CA LYS A 232 -4.29 17.49 12.38
C LYS A 232 -5.05 16.26 11.86
N GLU A 233 -5.45 16.28 10.59
CA GLU A 233 -6.06 15.13 9.92
C GLU A 233 -5.13 13.91 9.94
N GLU A 234 -3.82 14.09 9.73
CA GLU A 234 -2.85 13.00 9.82
C GLU A 234 -2.76 12.40 11.23
N GLN A 235 -2.73 13.22 12.29
CA GLN A 235 -2.73 12.70 13.67
C GLN A 235 -4.00 11.90 14.00
N ASP A 236 -5.15 12.38 13.52
CA ASP A 236 -6.43 11.70 13.72
C ASP A 236 -6.51 10.41 12.89
N ALA A 237 -5.98 10.43 11.66
CA ALA A 237 -5.86 9.26 10.79
C ALA A 237 -4.88 8.23 11.36
N GLN A 238 -3.85 8.65 12.10
CA GLN A 238 -2.82 7.77 12.66
C GLN A 238 -3.39 6.87 13.76
N ALA A 239 -4.22 7.41 14.66
CA ALA A 239 -4.91 6.62 15.68
C ALA A 239 -5.88 5.58 15.05
N GLY A 240 -6.46 5.92 13.91
CA GLY A 240 -7.31 5.01 13.16
C GLY A 240 -8.71 4.83 13.73
N LYS A 241 -9.48 3.97 13.07
CA LYS A 241 -10.88 3.71 13.40
C LYS A 241 -11.15 2.20 13.41
N GLY A 242 -11.93 1.74 14.40
CA GLY A 242 -12.34 0.35 14.50
C GLY A 242 -11.18 -0.61 14.74
N SER A 243 -11.14 -1.72 14.01
CA SER A 243 -10.18 -2.82 14.19
C SER A 243 -8.79 -2.58 13.57
N ARG A 244 -8.59 -1.49 12.82
CA ARG A 244 -7.29 -1.20 12.17
C ARG A 244 -6.17 -0.96 13.18
N GLY A 245 -6.50 -0.30 14.30
CA GLY A 245 -5.54 0.20 15.29
C GLY A 245 -4.65 1.34 14.78
N ASP A 246 -3.79 1.80 15.69
CA ASP A 246 -2.82 2.86 15.45
C ASP A 246 -1.75 2.43 14.45
N VAL A 247 -1.34 3.35 13.59
CA VAL A 247 -0.12 3.18 12.78
C VAL A 247 1.06 3.75 13.54
N THR A 248 1.96 2.88 13.96
CA THR A 248 3.13 3.23 14.80
C THR A 248 4.47 2.94 14.14
N ILE A 249 4.47 2.25 12.99
CA ILE A 249 5.68 1.81 12.30
C ILE A 249 5.59 2.26 10.84
N LEU A 250 6.72 2.68 10.28
CA LEU A 250 6.88 3.04 8.87
C LEU A 250 7.92 2.16 8.17
N PRO A 251 7.75 1.90 6.87
CA PRO A 251 6.53 2.17 6.10
C PRO A 251 5.40 1.17 6.44
N THR A 252 4.15 1.62 6.37
CA THR A 252 2.97 0.76 6.57
C THR A 252 2.00 0.93 5.41
N LEU A 253 1.59 -0.15 4.77
CA LEU A 253 0.51 -0.14 3.80
C LEU A 253 -0.78 -0.53 4.50
N VAL A 254 -1.88 0.14 4.19
CA VAL A 254 -3.23 -0.24 4.63
C VAL A 254 -4.05 -0.56 3.41
N VAL A 255 -4.76 -1.69 3.40
CA VAL A 255 -5.69 -2.06 2.32
C VAL A 255 -7.04 -2.34 2.98
N ASN A 256 -8.11 -1.67 2.54
CA ASN A 256 -9.47 -1.82 3.05
C ASN A 256 -9.54 -1.74 4.60
N ASN A 257 -8.95 -0.68 5.17
CA ASN A 257 -8.87 -0.41 6.62
C ASN A 257 -8.13 -1.50 7.43
N ARG A 258 -7.19 -2.23 6.82
CA ARG A 258 -6.35 -3.24 7.48
C ARG A 258 -4.89 -3.00 7.19
N GLN A 259 -4.05 -3.02 8.22
CA GLN A 259 -2.61 -2.90 8.05
C GLN A 259 -2.05 -4.17 7.38
N TYR A 260 -1.45 -4.00 6.20
CA TYR A 260 -0.74 -5.04 5.48
C TYR A 260 0.57 -5.38 6.20
N ARG A 261 0.82 -6.67 6.45
CA ARG A 261 1.99 -7.14 7.19
C ARG A 261 2.91 -8.02 6.34
N GLY A 262 3.16 -7.62 5.10
CA GLY A 262 4.09 -8.27 4.19
C GLY A 262 5.21 -7.36 3.71
N LYS A 263 6.09 -7.93 2.87
CA LYS A 263 7.16 -7.15 2.24
C LYS A 263 6.55 -6.17 1.23
N LEU A 264 6.97 -4.91 1.28
CA LEU A 264 6.56 -3.90 0.30
C LEU A 264 7.34 -4.08 -1.01
N THR A 265 6.96 -5.08 -1.81
CA THR A 265 7.39 -5.22 -3.20
C THR A 265 6.21 -4.99 -4.13
N LYS A 266 6.49 -4.55 -5.37
CA LYS A 266 5.46 -4.32 -6.39
C LYS A 266 4.49 -5.50 -6.52
N GLY A 267 5.00 -6.72 -6.71
CA GLY A 267 4.17 -7.92 -6.87
C GLY A 267 3.38 -8.30 -5.62
N ALA A 268 3.97 -8.18 -4.42
CA ALA A 268 3.29 -8.54 -3.18
C ALA A 268 2.17 -7.56 -2.82
N VAL A 269 2.38 -6.26 -3.07
CA VAL A 269 1.36 -5.22 -2.86
C VAL A 269 0.28 -5.30 -3.94
N LEU A 270 0.65 -5.53 -5.21
CA LEU A 270 -0.33 -5.79 -6.27
C LEU A 270 -1.20 -6.99 -5.92
N LYS A 271 -0.64 -8.12 -5.48
CA LYS A 271 -1.44 -9.27 -5.01
C LYS A 271 -2.43 -8.90 -3.91
N ALA A 272 -2.02 -8.07 -2.95
CA ALA A 272 -2.89 -7.65 -1.86
C ALA A 272 -4.06 -6.78 -2.35
N ILE A 273 -3.80 -5.85 -3.29
CA ILE A 273 -4.83 -4.99 -3.89
C ILE A 273 -5.72 -5.82 -4.84
N CYS A 274 -5.12 -6.65 -5.69
CA CYS A 274 -5.82 -7.47 -6.69
C CYS A 274 -6.78 -8.48 -6.07
N ASN A 275 -6.52 -8.91 -4.84
CA ASN A 275 -7.43 -9.78 -4.09
C ASN A 275 -8.76 -9.11 -3.73
N GLY A 276 -8.87 -7.77 -3.79
CA GLY A 276 -10.12 -7.07 -3.54
C GLY A 276 -11.10 -7.10 -4.73
N PHE A 277 -10.64 -7.33 -5.94
CA PHE A 277 -11.51 -7.42 -7.12
C PHE A 277 -12.26 -8.76 -7.18
N LYS A 278 -13.52 -8.70 -7.63
CA LYS A 278 -14.30 -9.88 -7.99
C LYS A 278 -13.62 -10.59 -9.16
N GLU A 279 -13.71 -11.91 -9.17
CA GLU A 279 -13.23 -12.71 -10.28
C GLU A 279 -13.85 -12.23 -11.60
N THR A 280 -13.03 -12.14 -12.65
CA THR A 280 -13.34 -11.58 -13.97
C THR A 280 -13.53 -10.05 -14.04
N THR A 281 -13.35 -9.32 -12.94
CA THR A 281 -13.44 -7.85 -12.92
C THR A 281 -12.08 -7.18 -12.68
N GLU A 282 -11.03 -7.99 -12.53
CA GLU A 282 -9.70 -7.51 -12.19
C GLU A 282 -9.09 -6.71 -13.35
N PRO A 283 -8.33 -5.64 -13.05
CA PRO A 283 -7.63 -4.89 -14.07
C PRO A 283 -6.47 -5.71 -14.65
N ALA A 284 -6.07 -5.41 -15.90
CA ALA A 284 -5.00 -6.13 -16.59
C ALA A 284 -3.65 -6.15 -15.82
N VAL A 285 -3.39 -5.16 -14.96
CA VAL A 285 -2.19 -5.14 -14.09
C VAL A 285 -2.17 -6.30 -13.08
N CYS A 286 -3.34 -6.83 -12.72
CA CYS A 286 -3.49 -8.00 -11.86
C CYS A 286 -3.24 -9.32 -12.57
N LEU A 287 -3.26 -9.33 -13.91
CA LEU A 287 -3.00 -10.49 -14.78
C LEU A 287 -1.58 -10.43 -15.37
N SER A 288 -0.66 -9.82 -14.63
CA SER A 288 0.74 -9.75 -15.02
C SER A 288 1.52 -10.87 -14.34
N GLY A 289 2.56 -11.38 -15.00
CA GLY A 289 3.38 -12.48 -14.46
C GLY A 289 4.10 -12.17 -13.13
N ASP A 290 4.14 -10.90 -12.70
CA ASP A 290 4.62 -10.52 -11.36
C ASP A 290 3.59 -10.85 -10.25
N VAL A 291 2.33 -11.09 -10.64
CA VAL A 291 1.15 -11.14 -9.77
C VAL A 291 0.49 -12.52 -9.80
N GLU A 292 0.31 -13.13 -10.97
CA GLU A 292 -0.32 -14.44 -11.11
C GLU A 292 0.38 -15.30 -12.18
N THR A 293 -0.03 -16.57 -12.29
CA THR A 293 0.45 -17.48 -13.33
C THR A 293 -0.70 -17.77 -14.29
N ASN A 294 -0.56 -17.30 -15.53
CA ASN A 294 -1.62 -17.44 -16.52
C ASN A 294 -1.85 -18.91 -16.91
N GLU A 295 -2.94 -19.50 -16.41
CA GLU A 295 -3.25 -20.91 -16.60
C GLU A 295 -3.76 -21.22 -18.01
N CYS A 296 -4.19 -20.20 -18.77
CA CYS A 296 -4.61 -20.37 -20.17
C CYS A 296 -3.43 -20.63 -21.12
N LEU A 297 -2.19 -20.32 -20.73
CA LEU A 297 -1.02 -20.59 -21.56
C LEU A 297 -0.68 -22.08 -21.66
N GLU A 298 -1.02 -22.87 -20.63
CA GLU A 298 -0.77 -24.31 -20.60
C GLU A 298 -2.05 -25.09 -20.93
N ASN A 299 -2.04 -25.83 -22.04
CA ASN A 299 -3.17 -26.64 -22.50
C ASN A 299 -4.52 -25.88 -22.55
N ASN A 300 -4.48 -24.56 -22.83
CA ASN A 300 -5.65 -23.68 -22.82
C ASN A 300 -6.42 -23.70 -21.49
N GLY A 301 -5.73 -23.93 -20.37
CA GLY A 301 -6.35 -24.15 -19.07
C GLY A 301 -7.24 -25.40 -18.99
N GLY A 302 -7.33 -26.24 -20.04
CA GLY A 302 -8.35 -27.28 -20.15
C GLY A 302 -9.73 -26.76 -20.60
N CYS A 303 -9.83 -25.49 -21.02
CA CYS A 303 -11.03 -24.94 -21.63
C CYS A 303 -11.13 -25.31 -23.11
N TRP A 304 -12.35 -25.21 -23.66
CA TRP A 304 -12.60 -25.39 -25.08
C TRP A 304 -11.78 -24.43 -25.93
N GLN A 305 -11.29 -24.92 -27.07
CA GLN A 305 -10.54 -24.14 -28.04
C GLN A 305 -10.86 -24.61 -29.46
N ASP A 306 -11.12 -23.67 -30.36
CA ASP A 306 -11.06 -23.89 -31.80
C ASP A 306 -9.75 -23.29 -32.35
N LYS A 307 -8.82 -24.19 -32.71
CA LYS A 307 -7.52 -23.80 -33.27
C LYS A 307 -7.59 -23.26 -34.68
N ALA A 308 -8.63 -23.61 -35.46
CA ALA A 308 -8.78 -23.13 -36.83
C ALA A 308 -9.33 -21.69 -36.85
N ALA A 309 -10.28 -21.38 -35.98
CA ALA A 309 -10.85 -20.04 -35.82
C ALA A 309 -10.09 -19.15 -34.83
N ASN A 310 -9.07 -19.70 -34.14
CA ASN A 310 -8.33 -19.04 -33.05
C ASN A 310 -9.26 -18.52 -31.93
N LEU A 311 -10.28 -19.32 -31.60
CA LEU A 311 -11.23 -19.01 -30.53
C LEU A 311 -10.90 -19.85 -29.30
N THR A 312 -11.01 -19.24 -28.12
CA THR A 312 -10.81 -19.92 -26.84
C THR A 312 -11.88 -19.51 -25.85
N ALA A 313 -12.36 -20.48 -25.07
CA ALA A 313 -13.20 -20.23 -23.91
C ALA A 313 -12.39 -19.90 -22.65
N CYS A 314 -11.05 -20.01 -22.71
CA CYS A 314 -10.20 -19.76 -21.55
C CYS A 314 -10.06 -18.27 -21.31
N ARG A 315 -10.52 -17.83 -20.14
CA ARG A 315 -10.28 -16.49 -19.62
C ARG A 315 -9.47 -16.59 -18.34
N ASP A 316 -8.30 -15.96 -18.39
CA ASP A 316 -7.40 -15.85 -17.27
C ASP A 316 -7.95 -14.89 -16.21
N THR A 317 -7.73 -15.21 -14.93
CA THR A 317 -8.19 -14.43 -13.77
C THR A 317 -7.08 -14.33 -12.73
N PHE A 318 -7.20 -13.39 -11.79
CA PHE A 318 -6.22 -13.28 -10.69
C PHE A 318 -6.15 -14.56 -9.82
N ARG A 319 -7.22 -15.38 -9.85
CA ARG A 319 -7.38 -16.58 -9.03
C ARG A 319 -7.14 -17.89 -9.80
N GLY A 320 -6.68 -17.80 -11.04
CA GLY A 320 -6.48 -18.93 -11.94
C GLY A 320 -7.14 -18.66 -13.27
N ARG A 321 -8.09 -19.50 -13.67
CA ARG A 321 -8.83 -19.30 -14.93
C ARG A 321 -10.27 -19.78 -14.87
N VAL A 322 -11.12 -19.13 -15.66
CA VAL A 322 -12.49 -19.54 -15.91
C VAL A 322 -12.65 -19.96 -17.37
N CYS A 323 -13.49 -20.96 -17.62
CA CYS A 323 -13.91 -21.31 -18.97
C CYS A 323 -15.28 -20.69 -19.21
N GLU A 324 -15.35 -19.66 -20.05
CA GLU A 324 -16.60 -18.95 -20.34
C GLU A 324 -16.86 -18.83 -21.83
N CYS A 325 -18.14 -18.87 -22.20
CA CYS A 325 -18.54 -18.66 -23.59
C CYS A 325 -18.50 -17.17 -23.93
N LEU A 326 -17.64 -16.82 -24.88
CA LEU A 326 -17.45 -15.46 -25.33
C LEU A 326 -18.58 -15.01 -26.26
N LEU A 327 -18.77 -13.70 -26.32
CA LEU A 327 -19.52 -13.06 -27.39
C LEU A 327 -18.50 -12.62 -28.45
N VAL A 328 -18.50 -13.30 -29.59
CA VAL A 328 -17.54 -13.04 -30.69
C VAL A 328 -18.35 -12.58 -31.90
N ASP A 329 -18.01 -11.40 -32.43
CA ASP A 329 -18.67 -10.81 -33.61
C ASP A 329 -20.21 -10.76 -33.53
N GLY A 330 -20.76 -10.57 -32.32
CA GLY A 330 -22.21 -10.50 -32.09
C GLY A 330 -22.90 -11.85 -31.92
N VAL A 331 -22.19 -12.97 -32.07
CA VAL A 331 -22.68 -14.33 -31.79
C VAL A 331 -22.43 -14.66 -30.33
N GLN A 332 -23.51 -14.88 -29.58
CA GLN A 332 -23.43 -15.37 -28.21
C GLN A 332 -23.29 -16.89 -28.24
N PHE A 333 -22.12 -17.38 -27.81
CA PHE A 333 -21.92 -18.81 -27.62
C PHE A 333 -22.53 -19.25 -26.29
N LYS A 334 -23.12 -20.44 -26.26
CA LYS A 334 -23.70 -21.08 -25.08
C LYS A 334 -23.03 -22.42 -24.82
N GLY A 335 -22.91 -22.77 -23.54
CA GLY A 335 -22.32 -24.02 -23.09
C GLY A 335 -21.59 -23.90 -21.76
N ASP A 336 -20.83 -24.94 -21.42
CA ASP A 336 -20.06 -25.03 -20.18
C ASP A 336 -18.65 -24.44 -20.31
N GLY A 337 -18.20 -24.10 -21.52
CA GLY A 337 -16.86 -23.58 -21.81
C GLY A 337 -15.75 -24.64 -21.77
N TYR A 338 -16.05 -25.89 -21.39
CA TYR A 338 -15.09 -26.99 -21.30
C TYR A 338 -15.23 -27.97 -22.46
N SER A 339 -16.45 -28.49 -22.65
CA SER A 339 -16.75 -29.56 -23.60
C SER A 339 -17.88 -29.20 -24.56
N HIS A 340 -18.75 -28.27 -24.15
CA HIS A 340 -19.90 -27.80 -24.92
C HIS A 340 -19.74 -26.31 -25.21
N TYR A 341 -19.71 -25.97 -26.50
CA TYR A 341 -19.56 -24.60 -26.99
C TYR A 341 -20.31 -24.47 -28.32
N GLU A 342 -21.56 -23.99 -28.30
CA GLU A 342 -22.41 -23.82 -29.48
C GLU A 342 -22.74 -22.34 -29.73
N GLY A 343 -22.58 -21.86 -30.96
CA GLY A 343 -22.95 -20.50 -31.33
C GLY A 343 -24.44 -20.39 -31.61
N GLU A 344 -25.17 -19.52 -30.90
CA GLU A 344 -26.49 -19.10 -31.36
C GLU A 344 -26.32 -18.04 -32.44
N ASN A 345 -26.52 -18.44 -33.71
CA ASN A 345 -26.84 -17.45 -34.74
C ASN A 345 -28.10 -16.72 -34.28
N GLN A 346 -27.99 -15.43 -33.94
CA GLN A 346 -29.13 -14.54 -34.12
C GLN A 346 -29.35 -14.45 -35.62
N ASP A 347 -30.15 -15.38 -36.15
CA ASP A 347 -30.72 -15.23 -37.46
C ASP A 347 -31.33 -13.83 -37.53
N PHE A 348 -30.77 -13.02 -38.44
CA PHE A 348 -31.41 -11.80 -38.88
C PHE A 348 -32.85 -12.17 -39.24
N ILE A 349 -33.81 -11.75 -38.42
CA ILE A 349 -35.20 -11.64 -38.85
C ILE A 349 -35.23 -10.50 -39.85
N CYS A 350 -34.86 -10.79 -41.10
CA CYS A 350 -35.29 -10.04 -42.25
C CYS A 350 -36.60 -10.65 -42.71
N THR A 351 -37.68 -10.07 -42.18
CA THR A 351 -38.99 -9.80 -42.80
C THR A 351 -39.45 -10.64 -44.00
N ASP A 352 -40.71 -11.08 -43.92
CA ASP A 352 -41.70 -10.72 -44.95
C ASP A 352 -42.69 -9.70 -44.37
#